data_AF-A0A2A5BPU8-F1
#
_entry.id   AF-A0A2A5BPU8-F1
#
_cell.length_a   1.000
_cell.length_b   1.000
_cell.length_c   1.000
_cell.angle_alpha   90.00
_cell.angle_beta   90.00
_cell.angle_gamma   90.00
#
_symmetry.space_group_name_H-M   'P 1'
#
loop_
_entity.id
_entity.type
_entity.pdbx_description
1 polymer ?
#
loop_
_entity_poly.entity_id
_entity_poly.type
_entity_poly.pdbx_seq_one_letter_code
_entity_poly.pdbx_strand_id
1 'polypeptide(L)' 'MTNKAQELDARNIMQGLEEFAHFMSFQANNSSNLRIISVQSVEQDAALLETDAISADILHIQRHLNHSVARA' A
#
# COMPACT_ATOMS: atom_id res chain seq x y z
N MET A 1 -22.89 8.38 20.53
CA MET A 1 -21.87 9.32 19.99
C MET A 1 -20.71 8.61 19.27
N THR A 2 -20.82 7.33 18.93
CA THR A 2 -19.71 6.51 18.43
C THR A 2 -19.61 6.48 16.89
N ASN A 3 -20.75 6.43 16.20
CA ASN A 3 -20.78 6.21 14.75
C ASN A 3 -20.26 7.41 13.94
N LYS A 4 -20.64 8.64 14.31
CA LYS A 4 -20.21 9.86 13.62
C LYS A 4 -18.71 10.16 13.79
N ALA A 5 -18.15 9.84 14.96
CA ALA A 5 -16.72 10.02 15.22
C ALA A 5 -15.90 9.02 14.39
N GLN A 6 -16.35 7.78 14.29
CA GLN A 6 -15.72 6.75 13.46
C GLN A 6 -15.80 7.09 11.97
N GLU A 7 -16.94 7.59 11.50
CA GLU A 7 -17.09 8.06 10.12
C GLU A 7 -16.13 9.21 9.80
N LEU A 8 -16.00 10.19 10.70
CA LEU A 8 -15.07 11.29 10.54
C LEU A 8 -13.62 10.81 10.48
N ASP A 9 -13.25 9.86 11.33
CA ASP A 9 -11.90 9.30 11.34
C ASP A 9 -11.58 8.54 10.04
N ALA A 10 -12.51 7.70 9.57
CA ALA A 10 -12.39 7.01 8.30
C ALA A 10 -12.27 7.99 7.11
N ARG A 11 -13.05 9.08 7.10
CA ARG A 11 -12.95 10.13 6.08
C ARG A 11 -11.59 10.82 6.11
N ASN A 12 -11.07 11.16 7.28
CA ASN A 12 -9.75 11.79 7.42
C ASN A 12 -8.64 10.88 6.88
N ILE A 13 -8.71 9.58 7.18
CA ILE A 13 -7.75 8.59 6.67
C ILE A 13 -7.81 8.51 5.15
N MET A 14 -9.01 8.36 4.58
CA MET A 14 -9.20 8.27 3.12
C MET A 14 -8.69 9.53 2.42
N GLN A 15 -8.97 10.71 2.96
CA GLN A 15 -8.45 11.96 2.43
C GLN A 15 -6.91 11.98 2.42
N GLY A 16 -6.26 11.62 3.53
CA GLY A 16 -4.80 11.58 3.59
C GLY A 16 -4.18 10.59 2.60
N LEU A 17 -4.84 9.46 2.36
CA LEU A 17 -4.39 8.47 1.38
C LEU A 17 -4.56 8.97 -0.07
N GLU A 18 -5.62 9.70 -0.37
CA GLU A 18 -5.81 10.33 -1.69
C GLU A 18 -4.71 11.36 -1.97
N GLU A 19 -4.40 12.21 -1.00
CA GLU A 19 -3.31 13.19 -1.10
C GLU A 19 -1.95 12.51 -1.30
N PHE A 20 -1.68 11.45 -0.55
CA PHE A 20 -0.47 10.63 -0.69
C PHE A 20 -0.37 9.98 -2.08
N ALA A 21 -1.46 9.39 -2.57
CA ALA A 21 -1.52 8.75 -3.87
C ALA A 21 -1.18 9.73 -5.00
N HIS A 22 -1.69 10.95 -4.92
CA HIS A 22 -1.38 12.02 -5.86
C HIS A 22 0.09 12.42 -5.82
N PHE A 23 0.65 12.61 -4.62
CA PHE A 23 2.06 12.96 -4.44
C PHE A 23 3.01 11.89 -5.01
N MET A 24 2.77 10.63 -4.69
CA MET A 24 3.59 9.51 -5.19
C MET A 24 3.49 9.38 -6.70
N SER A 25 2.28 9.54 -7.25
CA SER A 25 2.03 9.51 -8.69
C SER A 25 2.75 10.63 -9.45
N PHE A 26 2.94 11.79 -8.83
CA PHE A 26 3.70 12.89 -9.43
C PHE A 26 5.21 12.60 -9.48
N GLN A 27 5.76 12.02 -8.41
CA GLN A 27 7.18 11.67 -8.27
C GLN A 27 7.59 10.42 -9.09
N ALA A 28 6.64 9.54 -9.38
CA ALA A 28 6.84 8.27 -10.08
C ALA A 28 7.43 8.40 -11.49
N ASN A 29 7.24 9.54 -12.15
CA ASN A 29 7.69 9.79 -13.54
C ASN A 29 9.20 9.59 -13.78
N ASN A 30 10.03 9.52 -12.73
CA ASN A 30 11.50 9.46 -12.86
C ASN A 30 12.14 8.07 -12.57
N SER A 31 11.42 7.07 -12.05
CA SER A 31 12.05 5.81 -11.59
C SER A 31 11.17 4.57 -11.70
N SER A 32 9.86 4.73 -11.50
CA SER A 32 8.92 3.62 -11.47
C SER A 32 7.67 4.12 -12.17
N ASN A 33 7.40 3.69 -13.40
CA ASN A 33 6.24 4.11 -14.21
C ASN A 33 4.88 3.65 -13.63
N LEU A 34 4.77 3.54 -12.30
CA LEU A 34 3.60 3.12 -11.56
C LEU A 34 2.88 4.36 -11.02
N ARG A 35 1.59 4.46 -11.34
CA ARG A 35 0.71 5.54 -10.89
C ARG A 35 -0.40 4.94 -10.04
N ILE A 36 -0.68 5.55 -8.88
CA ILE A 36 -1.83 5.18 -8.06
C ILE A 36 -3.05 5.86 -8.67
N ILE A 37 -4.08 5.08 -9.01
CA ILE A 37 -5.28 5.56 -9.71
C ILE A 37 -6.42 5.85 -8.72
N SER A 38 -6.57 5.02 -7.70
CA SER A 38 -7.60 5.17 -6.67
C SER A 38 -7.15 4.54 -5.35
N VAL A 39 -7.76 5.01 -4.26
CA VAL A 39 -7.66 4.41 -2.93
C VAL A 39 -9.07 4.00 -2.53
N GLN A 40 -9.22 2.81 -1.95
CA GLN A 40 -10.47 2.31 -1.41
C GLN A 40 -10.22 1.66 -0.05
N SER A 41 -11.11 1.89 0.91
CA SER A 41 -11.18 1.05 2.11
C SER A 41 -11.98 -0.22 1.79
N VAL A 42 -11.53 -1.34 2.35
CA VAL A 42 -12.24 -2.62 2.27
C VAL A 42 -12.54 -3.06 3.69
N GLU A 43 -13.81 -3.35 4.00
CA GLU A 43 -14.17 -4.00 5.26
C GLU A 43 -13.61 -5.43 5.20
N GLN A 44 -12.62 -5.72 6.02
CA GLN A 44 -12.15 -7.08 6.20
C GLN A 44 -13.12 -7.79 7.14
N ASP A 45 -13.79 -8.84 6.63
CA ASP A 45 -14.57 -9.72 7.50
C ASP A 45 -13.66 -10.23 8.61
N ALA A 46 -14.01 -9.94 9.87
CA ALA A 46 -13.20 -10.26 11.04
C ALA A 46 -12.85 -11.77 11.15
N ALA A 47 -13.55 -12.64 10.41
CA ALA A 47 -13.27 -14.06 10.30
C ALA A 47 -12.03 -14.41 9.45
N LEU A 48 -11.48 -13.49 8.65
CA LEU A 48 -10.29 -13.71 7.82
C LEU A 48 -8.99 -13.17 8.45
N LEU A 49 -9.09 -12.46 9.58
CA LEU A 49 -7.93 -11.89 10.27
C LEU A 49 -7.09 -12.94 11.03
N GLU A 50 -7.53 -14.20 11.11
CA GLU A 50 -6.76 -15.27 11.77
C GLU A 50 -5.74 -15.99 10.89
N THR A 51 -5.73 -15.83 9.55
CA THR A 51 -4.88 -16.70 8.72
C THR A 51 -3.92 -16.06 7.74
N ASP A 52 -4.10 -14.83 7.28
CA ASP A 52 -3.17 -14.29 6.29
C ASP A 52 -2.68 -12.90 6.70
N ALA A 53 -1.55 -12.90 7.41
CA ALA A 53 -0.66 -11.76 7.44
C ALA A 53 -0.41 -11.35 5.98
N ILE A 54 -0.99 -10.21 5.57
CA ILE A 54 -0.81 -9.62 4.25
C ILE A 54 0.67 -9.22 4.14
N SER A 55 1.52 -10.20 3.85
CA SER A 55 2.88 -9.99 3.39
C SER A 55 2.73 -9.61 1.93
N ALA A 56 2.75 -8.31 1.66
CA ALA A 56 2.98 -7.84 0.30
C ALA A 56 4.36 -8.38 -0.11
N ASP A 57 4.36 -9.44 -0.91
CA ASP A 57 5.57 -10.13 -1.33
C ASP A 57 6.41 -9.15 -2.17
N ILE A 58 7.53 -8.66 -1.59
CA ILE A 58 8.41 -7.70 -2.25
C ILE A 58 9.17 -8.45 -3.34
N LEU A 59 8.55 -8.61 -4.51
CA LEU A 59 9.07 -9.38 -5.64
C LEU A 59 10.35 -8.80 -6.29
N HIS A 60 10.99 -7.77 -5.71
CA HIS A 60 12.08 -7.05 -6.34
C HIS A 60 13.45 -7.10 -5.62
N ILE A 61 13.55 -7.60 -4.38
CA ILE A 61 14.86 -7.60 -3.67
C ILE A 61 15.70 -8.85 -4.01
N GLN A 62 15.08 -9.96 -4.41
CA GLN A 62 15.79 -11.22 -4.65
C GLN A 62 16.71 -11.19 -5.89
N ARG A 63 16.41 -10.37 -6.91
CA ARG A 63 17.11 -10.43 -8.20
C ARG A 63 18.54 -9.88 -8.15
N HIS A 64 18.87 -9.03 -7.18
CA HIS A 64 20.21 -8.46 -7.04
C HIS A 64 21.17 -9.29 -6.16
N LEU A 65 20.67 -10.14 -5.27
CA LEU A 65 21.51 -10.97 -4.39
C LEU A 65 22.11 -12.19 -5.12
N ASN A 66 21.43 -12.73 -6.12
CA ASN A 66 21.92 -13.92 -6.83
C ASN A 66 23.01 -13.62 -7.87
N HIS A 67 23.16 -12.36 -8.29
CA HIS A 67 24.20 -12.00 -9.27
C HIS A 67 25.56 -11.69 -8.61
N SER A 68 25.62 -11.47 -7.29
CA SER A 68 26.89 -11.28 -6.57
C SER A 68 27.57 -12.60 -6.17
N VAL A 69 26.82 -13.69 -6.05
CA VAL A 69 27.36 -15.01 -5.64
C VAL A 69 27.88 -15.83 -6.83
N ALA A 70 27.43 -15.54 -8.06
CA ALA A 70 27.90 -16.24 -9.26
C ALA A 70 29.26 -15.74 -9.81
N ARG A 71 29.91 -14.81 -9.11
CA ARG A 71 31.20 -14.18 -9.48
C ARG A 71 32.25 -14.22 -8.35
N ALA A 72 32.21 -15.26 -7.53
CA ALA A 72 33.28 -15.58 -6.57
C ALA A 72 33.96 -16.91 -6.97
#